data_AF-A0A848P3U8-F1
#
_entry.id   AF-A0A848P3U8-F1
#
_cell.length_a   1.000
_cell.length_b   1.000
_cell.length_c   1.000
_cell.angle_alpha   90.00
_cell.angle_beta   90.00
_cell.angle_gamma   90.00
#
_symmetry.space_group_name_H-M   'P 1'
#
loop_
_entity.id
_entity.type
_entity.pdbx_description
1 polymer ?
#
loop_
_entity_poly.entity_id
_entity_poly.type
_entity_poly.pdbx_seq_one_letter_code
_entity_poly.pdbx_strand_id
1 'polypeptide(L)'
;MESTEQIESNAQGFFQYPTRDIRRMLVVLAALDQIGPASAVAIENATGHHRFTVAADIERLKRELGVAITETEGMSAKRRPVTIYRLEDWGQVLNRFGVLAVAIDSHKRG
;
A
#
# COMPACT_ATOMS: atom_id res chain seq x y z
N MET A 1 -22.46 1.85 19.98
CA MET A 1 -22.01 3.21 19.68
C MET A 1 -20.66 3.05 18.99
N GLU A 2 -20.67 2.90 17.67
CA GLU A 2 -19.43 2.85 16.90
C GLU A 2 -18.87 4.27 16.91
N SER A 3 -17.83 4.51 17.71
CA SER A 3 -17.03 5.72 17.55
C SER A 3 -16.49 5.69 16.13
N THR A 4 -17.06 6.53 15.27
CA THR A 4 -16.50 6.80 13.94
C THR A 4 -15.24 7.62 14.18
N GLU A 5 -14.13 6.96 14.52
CA GLU A 5 -12.83 7.61 14.44
C GLU A 5 -12.72 8.17 13.03
N GLN A 6 -12.61 9.50 12.93
CA GLN A 6 -12.38 10.17 11.67
C GLN A 6 -11.01 9.72 11.16
N ILE A 7 -11.00 8.86 10.15
CA ILE A 7 -9.77 8.36 9.54
C ILE A 7 -9.14 9.52 8.77
N GLU A 8 -7.99 9.98 9.24
CA GLU A 8 -7.23 11.03 8.57
C GLU A 8 -6.59 10.52 7.27
N SER A 9 -6.37 11.42 6.32
CA SER A 9 -5.59 11.17 5.10
C SER A 9 -4.27 11.93 5.13
N ASN A 10 -3.18 11.36 4.61
CA ASN A 10 -1.94 12.11 4.43
C ASN A 10 -2.00 13.09 3.24
N ALA A 11 -0.92 13.84 2.99
CA ALA A 11 -0.85 14.79 1.89
C ALA A 11 -0.96 14.14 0.49
N GLN A 12 -0.62 12.86 0.39
CA GLN A 12 -0.71 12.05 -0.82
C GLN A 12 -2.11 11.42 -0.99
N GLY A 13 -3.03 11.67 -0.06
CA GLY A 13 -4.42 11.20 -0.09
C GLY A 13 -4.62 9.77 0.43
N PHE A 14 -3.62 9.13 1.03
CA PHE A 14 -3.80 7.79 1.63
C PHE A 14 -4.33 7.89 3.06
N PHE A 15 -5.33 7.08 3.38
CA PHE A 15 -5.86 6.97 4.74
C PHE A 15 -4.81 6.45 5.73
N GLN A 16 -4.84 7.01 6.94
CA GLN A 16 -3.91 6.72 8.02
C GLN A 16 -4.59 5.86 9.08
N TYR A 17 -4.35 4.54 9.00
CA TYR A 17 -4.93 3.57 9.92
C TYR A 17 -3.97 3.21 11.07
N PRO A 18 -4.47 2.86 12.27
CA PRO A 18 -3.63 2.46 13.40
C PRO A 18 -2.75 1.24 13.13
N THR A 19 -1.61 1.15 13.81
CA THR A 19 -0.71 -0.02 13.72
C THR A 19 -1.47 -1.32 14.02
N ARG A 20 -1.30 -2.34 13.15
CA ARG A 20 -2.01 -3.64 13.14
C ARG A 20 -3.41 -3.65 12.50
N ASP A 21 -3.94 -2.51 12.06
CA ASP A 21 -5.18 -2.49 11.29
C ASP A 21 -4.98 -3.15 9.92
N ILE A 22 -5.85 -4.10 9.56
CA ILE A 22 -5.78 -4.84 8.30
C ILE A 22 -5.93 -3.92 7.07
N ARG A 23 -6.65 -2.80 7.20
CA ARG A 23 -6.82 -1.82 6.12
C ARG A 23 -5.49 -1.19 5.70
N ARG A 24 -4.46 -1.21 6.55
CA ARG A 24 -3.12 -0.76 6.17
C ARG A 24 -2.52 -1.55 5.03
N MET A 25 -2.79 -2.86 4.99
CA MET A 25 -2.34 -3.76 3.95
C MET A 25 -2.98 -3.37 2.60
N LEU A 26 -4.26 -2.98 2.62
CA LEU A 26 -4.98 -2.50 1.44
C LEU A 26 -4.46 -1.14 0.95
N VAL A 27 -4.05 -0.25 1.87
CA VAL A 27 -3.39 1.01 1.52
C VAL A 27 -2.03 0.78 0.84
N VAL A 28 -1.25 -0.19 1.30
CA VAL A 28 0.02 -0.58 0.64
C VAL A 28 -0.24 -1.07 -0.79
N LEU A 29 -1.25 -1.92 -0.98
CA LEU A 29 -1.62 -2.42 -2.30
C LEU A 29 -2.10 -1.29 -3.23
N ALA A 30 -2.97 -0.40 -2.72
CA ALA A 30 -3.43 0.77 -3.44
C ALA A 30 -2.28 1.70 -3.84
N ALA A 31 -1.29 1.87 -2.96
CA ALA A 31 -0.11 2.66 -3.28
C ALA A 31 0.70 2.06 -4.44
N LEU A 32 0.92 0.74 -4.43
CA LEU A 32 1.60 0.05 -5.54
C LEU A 32 0.88 0.19 -6.88
N ASP A 33 -0.46 0.11 -6.89
CA ASP A 33 -1.25 0.33 -8.11
C ASP A 33 -1.11 1.76 -8.65
N GLN A 34 -1.02 2.76 -7.76
CA GLN A 34 -0.94 4.16 -8.16
C GLN A 34 0.46 4.62 -8.56
N ILE A 35 1.49 4.25 -7.80
CA ILE A 35 2.86 4.71 -8.04
C ILE A 35 3.65 3.78 -8.97
N GLY A 36 3.12 2.58 -9.22
CA GLY A 36 3.78 1.54 -10.00
C GLY A 36 4.91 0.85 -9.22
N PRO A 37 5.91 0.28 -9.92
CA PRO A 37 6.99 -0.46 -9.29
C PRO A 37 7.76 0.38 -8.26
N ALA A 38 7.80 -0.08 -7.01
CA ALA A 38 8.30 0.73 -5.91
C ALA A 38 9.08 -0.07 -4.86
N SER A 39 10.03 0.59 -4.20
CA SER A 39 10.70 0.04 -3.02
C SER A 39 9.87 0.26 -1.75
N ALA A 40 10.17 -0.47 -0.68
CA ALA A 40 9.53 -0.27 0.63
C ALA A 40 9.66 1.18 1.15
N VAL A 41 10.77 1.86 0.85
CA VAL A 41 10.97 3.27 1.22
C VAL A 41 10.06 4.20 0.40
N ALA A 42 9.86 3.92 -0.88
CA ALA A 42 8.95 4.70 -1.71
C ALA A 42 7.50 4.53 -1.25
N ILE A 43 7.11 3.31 -0.89
CA ILE A 43 5.78 3.02 -0.30
C ILE A 43 5.62 3.72 1.05
N GLU A 44 6.63 3.70 1.91
CA GLU A 44 6.65 4.45 3.18
C GLU A 44 6.44 5.95 2.96
N ASN A 45 7.16 6.54 2.00
CA ASN A 45 7.01 7.95 1.67
C ASN A 45 5.62 8.29 1.12
N ALA A 46 5.00 7.37 0.37
CA ALA A 46 3.67 7.58 -0.20
C ALA A 46 2.56 7.41 0.85
N THR A 47 2.68 6.40 1.71
CA THR A 47 1.58 5.96 2.61
C THR A 47 1.74 6.43 4.05
N GLY A 48 2.94 6.82 4.48
CA GLY A 48 3.28 7.01 5.89
C GLY A 48 3.48 5.69 6.65
N HIS A 49 3.39 4.54 5.99
CA HIS A 49 3.55 3.24 6.64
C HIS A 49 5.02 2.85 6.75
N HIS A 50 5.44 2.48 7.96
CA HIS A 50 6.84 2.17 8.24
C HIS A 50 7.39 1.07 7.31
N ARG A 51 8.53 1.30 6.66
CA ARG A 51 9.08 0.36 5.64
C ARG A 51 9.31 -1.07 6.12
N PHE A 52 9.63 -1.27 7.40
CA PHE A 52 9.78 -2.63 7.99
C PHE A 52 8.46 -3.39 8.11
N THR A 53 7.30 -2.73 8.10
CA THR A 53 6.00 -3.42 8.07
C THR A 53 5.55 -3.70 6.64
N VAL A 54 5.93 -2.86 5.67
CA VAL A 54 5.57 -3.02 4.25
C VAL A 54 5.96 -4.39 3.72
N ALA A 55 7.17 -4.88 3.98
CA ALA A 55 7.58 -6.21 3.50
C ALA A 55 6.70 -7.34 4.07
N ALA A 56 6.34 -7.25 5.35
CA ALA A 56 5.42 -8.22 5.95
C ALA A 56 4.00 -8.10 5.37
N ASP A 57 3.54 -6.89 5.09
CA ASP A 57 2.23 -6.63 4.48
C ASP A 57 2.17 -7.17 3.03
N ILE A 58 3.22 -6.98 2.22
CA ILE A 58 3.36 -7.55 0.87
C ILE A 58 3.23 -9.08 0.92
N GLU A 59 3.95 -9.71 1.84
CA GLU A 59 3.91 -11.16 2.00
C GLU A 59 2.53 -11.66 2.43
N ARG A 60 1.81 -10.90 3.24
CA ARG A 60 0.42 -11.20 3.60
C ARG A 60 -0.55 -10.98 2.44
N LEU A 61 -0.39 -9.92 1.65
CA LEU A 61 -1.17 -9.70 0.42
C LEU A 61 -1.09 -10.90 -0.52
N LYS A 62 0.13 -11.43 -0.72
CA LYS A 62 0.38 -12.61 -1.55
C LYS A 62 -0.30 -13.86 -0.97
N ARG A 63 -0.05 -14.16 0.31
CA ARG A 63 -0.52 -15.42 0.94
C ARG A 63 -2.01 -15.43 1.30
N GLU A 64 -2.52 -14.36 1.88
CA GLU A 64 -3.87 -14.30 2.47
C GLU A 64 -4.91 -13.88 1.43
N LEU A 65 -4.53 -13.05 0.44
CA LEU A 65 -5.44 -12.46 -0.53
C LEU A 65 -5.15 -12.88 -1.97
N GLY A 66 -4.10 -13.67 -2.22
CA GLY A 66 -3.77 -14.19 -3.55
C GLY A 66 -3.35 -13.11 -4.54
N VAL A 67 -2.87 -11.95 -4.05
CA VAL A 67 -2.36 -10.87 -4.90
C VAL A 67 -1.05 -11.31 -5.55
N ALA A 68 -0.90 -11.07 -6.86
CA ALA A 68 0.35 -11.33 -7.56
C ALA A 68 1.25 -10.08 -7.52
N ILE A 69 2.35 -10.18 -6.77
CA ILE A 69 3.37 -9.14 -6.68
C ILE A 69 4.73 -9.76 -7.03
N THR A 70 5.40 -9.20 -8.03
CA THR A 70 6.77 -9.58 -8.40
C THR A 70 7.79 -8.76 -7.61
N GLU A 71 8.92 -9.39 -7.30
CA GLU A 71 10.03 -8.80 -6.58
C GLU A 71 11.28 -8.86 -7.44
N THR A 72 11.87 -7.70 -7.71
CA THR A 72 13.12 -7.60 -8.47
C THR A 72 14.15 -6.79 -7.71
N GLU A 73 15.43 -6.99 -8.03
CA GLU A 73 16.49 -6.13 -7.53
C GLU A 73 16.52 -4.81 -8.29
N GLY A 74 16.66 -3.70 -7.55
CA GLY A 74 16.82 -2.37 -8.09
C GLY A 74 17.81 -1.55 -7.27
N MET A 75 17.97 -0.28 -7.64
CA MET A 75 18.92 0.64 -7.00
C MET A 75 18.19 1.85 -6.44
N SER A 76 18.44 2.16 -5.17
CA SER A 76 17.96 3.40 -4.56
C SER A 76 18.70 4.64 -5.10
N ALA A 77 18.19 5.84 -4.81
CA ALA A 77 18.85 7.10 -5.13
C ALA A 77 20.29 7.21 -4.59
N LYS A 78 20.60 6.49 -3.50
CA LYS A 78 21.95 6.42 -2.91
C LYS A 78 22.81 5.27 -3.47
N ARG A 79 22.42 4.69 -4.61
CA ARG A 79 23.07 3.55 -5.28
C ARG A 79 23.28 2.34 -4.36
N ARG A 80 22.30 2.08 -3.49
CA ARG A 80 22.24 0.85 -2.68
C ARG A 80 21.21 -0.11 -3.26
N PRO A 81 21.49 -1.43 -3.31
CA PRO A 81 20.52 -2.44 -3.71
C PRO A 81 19.25 -2.35 -2.86
N VAL A 82 18.09 -2.48 -3.50
CA VAL A 82 16.77 -2.53 -2.86
C VAL A 82 15.86 -3.49 -3.60
N THR A 83 14.90 -4.08 -2.90
CA THR A 83 13.80 -4.81 -3.53
C THR A 83 12.80 -3.82 -4.13
N ILE A 84 12.41 -4.06 -5.38
CA ILE A 84 11.34 -3.36 -6.08
C ILE A 84 10.15 -4.30 -6.19
N TYR A 85 9.01 -3.87 -5.66
CA TYR A 85 7.74 -4.57 -5.73
C TYR A 85 6.95 -4.04 -6.92
N ARG A 86 6.40 -4.93 -7.74
CA ARG A 86 5.48 -4.58 -8.83
C ARG A 86 4.20 -5.40 -8.68
N LEU A 87 3.07 -4.70 -8.64
CA LEU A 87 1.75 -5.33 -8.69
C LEU A 87 1.47 -5.83 -10.10
N GLU A 88 1.18 -7.12 -10.23
CA GLU A 88 0.80 -7.76 -11.51
C GLU A 88 -0.71 -8.02 -11.56
N ASP A 89 -1.29 -8.51 -10.46
CA ASP A 89 -2.71 -8.84 -10.36
C ASP A 89 -3.22 -8.63 -8.93
N TRP A 90 -4.45 -8.14 -8.79
CA TRP A 90 -5.09 -7.84 -7.49
C TRP A 90 -5.58 -9.08 -6.74
N GLY A 91 -5.51 -10.27 -7.35
CA GLY A 91 -6.07 -11.50 -6.81
C GLY A 91 -7.57 -11.60 -7.06
N GLN A 92 -8.06 -12.83 -7.13
CA GLN A 92 -9.46 -13.14 -7.46
C GLN A 92 -10.49 -12.65 -6.42
N VAL A 93 -10.05 -12.41 -5.18
CA VAL A 93 -10.95 -12.08 -4.06
C VAL A 93 -11.14 -10.56 -3.87
N LEU A 94 -10.30 -9.72 -4.47
CA LEU A 94 -10.31 -8.27 -4.24
C LEU A 94 -11.05 -7.53 -5.35
N ASN A 95 -12.03 -6.70 -4.97
CA ASN A 95 -12.56 -5.68 -5.87
C ASN A 95 -11.63 -4.46 -5.87
N ARG A 96 -10.79 -4.34 -6.90
CA ARG A 96 -9.84 -3.23 -7.10
C ARG A 96 -10.46 -1.86 -6.85
N PHE A 97 -11.60 -1.55 -7.49
CA PHE A 97 -12.21 -0.23 -7.39
C PHE A 97 -12.75 0.05 -6.00
N GLY A 98 -13.36 -0.95 -5.36
CA GLY A 98 -13.81 -0.86 -3.98
C GLY A 98 -12.64 -0.61 -3.03
N VAL A 99 -11.54 -1.36 -3.18
CA VAL A 99 -10.34 -1.19 -2.35
C VAL A 99 -9.71 0.19 -2.55
N LEU A 100 -9.57 0.66 -3.79
CA LEU A 100 -9.03 1.99 -4.08
C LEU A 100 -9.89 3.09 -3.45
N ALA A 101 -11.22 3.00 -3.55
CA ALA A 101 -12.14 3.99 -2.99
C ALA A 101 -12.05 4.07 -1.44
N VAL A 102 -11.82 2.95 -0.76
CA VAL A 102 -11.70 2.92 0.71
C VAL A 102 -10.27 3.12 1.23
N ALA A 103 -9.27 3.07 0.36
CA ALA A 103 -7.86 3.24 0.70
C ALA A 103 -7.36 4.68 0.48
N ILE A 104 -8.03 5.44 -0.40
CA ILE A 104 -7.62 6.78 -0.81
C ILE A 104 -8.77 7.77 -0.56
N ASP A 105 -8.45 8.87 0.09
CA ASP A 105 -9.32 10.03 0.17
C ASP A 105 -9.51 10.67 -1.21
N SER A 106 -10.68 10.43 -1.77
CA SER A 106 -11.05 10.90 -3.10
C SER A 106 -11.54 12.36 -3.11
N HIS A 107 -11.70 13.02 -1.96
CA HIS A 107 -12.21 14.39 -1.88
C HIS A 107 -11.17 15.46 -2.24
N LYS A 108 -9.88 15.09 -2.42
CA LYS A 108 -8.79 16.04 -2.71
C LYS A 108 -8.31 16.08 -4.17
N ARG A 109 -8.93 15.32 -5.08
CA ARG A 109 -8.62 15.37 -6.52
C ARG A 109 -9.73 16.12 -7.26
N GLY A 110 -9.81 17.43 -7.04
CA GLY A 110 -10.57 18.39 -7.84
C GLY A 110 -9.62 19.24 -8.65
#